data_AF-A0A946PX10-F1
#
_entry.id   AF-A0A946PX10-F1
#
_cell.length_a   1.000
_cell.length_b   1.000
_cell.length_c   1.000
_cell.angle_alpha   90.00
_cell.angle_beta   90.00
_cell.angle_gamma   90.00
#
_symmetry.space_group_name_H-M   'P 1'
#
loop_
_entity.id
_entity.type
_entity.pdbx_description
1 polymer ?
#
loop_
_entity_poly.entity_id
_entity_poly.type
_entity_poly.pdbx_seq_one_letter_code
_entity_poly.pdbx_strand_id
1 'polypeptide(L)'
;MKRISFALMLLTLTIFACTLGESPPIQTESELAPLASTSSAPLADLPLPPPSGNLIQPENFEYLGTFRLPDASGGSNWEYSGHGLTHRLAADQAQNEYGSLFGFGHDQYLQVSEISIPELVISKNLDDLNTATTLQPFADITNGLFHPEEMSIPRAGIAYLDGYLYFTFGQHIQDFEPSHGSASLDLANPQAEGAWGFGSYTNYVTNDYLFEIPPEWAVALGGRSLASGRAREGLWSGRGPGLFAYNPAYVEGGVLTDIAPLLLYGVQEENMPDIRSDENMAVTDYHDAAHWWGGAWLTAGENAAVIFAGTKAMGNEWYGFANGVVWDHKCAETNSCPEMPDWPYDDRGFWAEDYQAQIIFYDPAQLVAVANGELESWQPQPYATLDLTEYLFDPELNFENYKRDLVGAIAFDREHSLLYVIERLADEYKSVIHVWKIVE
;
A
#
# COMPACT_ATOMS: atom_id res chain seq x y z
N MET A 1 -20.19 16.01 -46.01
CA MET A 1 -21.59 15.70 -45.66
C MET A 1 -21.86 14.22 -45.89
N LYS A 2 -21.88 13.42 -44.82
CA LYS A 2 -22.74 12.24 -44.65
C LYS A 2 -22.54 11.75 -43.21
N ARG A 3 -23.63 11.87 -42.44
CA ARG A 3 -23.77 11.40 -41.07
C ARG A 3 -23.84 9.87 -41.09
N ILE A 4 -23.15 9.20 -40.17
CA ILE A 4 -23.43 7.80 -39.83
C ILE A 4 -23.57 7.73 -38.32
N SER A 5 -24.71 7.21 -37.90
CA SER A 5 -25.22 7.18 -36.54
C SER A 5 -24.44 6.25 -35.62
N PHE A 6 -24.23 6.73 -34.40
CA PHE A 6 -24.06 5.95 -33.18
C PHE A 6 -25.33 5.13 -32.87
N ALA A 7 -25.11 3.92 -32.34
CA ALA A 7 -25.95 3.15 -31.41
C ALA A 7 -26.03 1.67 -31.81
N LEU A 8 -25.27 0.82 -31.10
CA LEU A 8 -25.78 -0.41 -30.49
C LEU A 8 -24.64 -1.08 -29.68
N MET A 9 -24.69 -1.00 -28.35
CA MET A 9 -24.07 -2.02 -27.50
C MET A 9 -25.02 -2.27 -26.35
N LEU A 10 -25.77 -3.37 -26.50
CA LEU A 10 -26.75 -3.86 -25.55
C LEU A 10 -26.16 -5.13 -24.93
N LEU A 11 -25.99 -5.11 -23.62
CA LEU A 11 -26.36 -6.18 -22.68
C LEU A 11 -25.85 -7.61 -22.98
N THR A 12 -24.88 -8.07 -22.18
CA THR A 12 -24.75 -9.50 -21.83
C THR A 12 -24.57 -9.64 -20.33
N LEU A 13 -25.71 -9.82 -19.65
CA LEU A 13 -25.83 -10.31 -18.28
C LEU A 13 -26.49 -11.70 -18.38
N THR A 14 -25.79 -12.77 -18.00
CA THR A 14 -26.36 -14.13 -17.80
C THR A 14 -25.61 -14.78 -16.65
N ILE A 15 -26.19 -14.79 -15.44
CA ILE A 15 -26.96 -15.89 -14.83
C ILE A 15 -26.14 -17.17 -14.65
N PHE A 16 -25.79 -17.48 -13.40
CA PHE A 16 -25.74 -18.86 -12.92
C PHE A 16 -26.55 -18.97 -11.62
N ALA A 17 -27.56 -19.83 -11.67
CA ALA A 17 -28.44 -20.16 -10.58
C ALA A 17 -27.96 -21.40 -9.83
N CYS A 18 -28.23 -21.38 -8.53
CA CYS A 18 -28.22 -22.43 -7.51
C CYS A 18 -28.11 -23.91 -7.93
N THR A 19 -27.27 -24.64 -7.21
CA THR A 19 -27.55 -26.02 -6.78
C THR A 19 -27.21 -26.18 -5.30
N LEU A 20 -28.24 -26.33 -4.46
CA LEU A 20 -28.17 -26.79 -3.07
C LEU A 20 -28.17 -28.32 -3.04
N GLY A 21 -27.37 -28.93 -2.16
CA GLY A 21 -27.42 -30.36 -1.88
C GLY A 21 -26.52 -30.81 -0.73
N GLU A 22 -27.18 -31.18 0.37
CA GLU A 22 -26.74 -32.10 1.45
C GLU A 22 -25.84 -31.58 2.59
N SER A 23 -26.44 -31.49 3.77
CA SER A 23 -25.78 -31.39 5.07
C SER A 23 -25.12 -32.72 5.48
N PRO A 24 -23.86 -32.72 5.95
CA PRO A 24 -23.21 -33.92 6.49
C PRO A 24 -23.67 -34.24 7.93
N PRO A 25 -23.55 -35.51 8.36
CA PRO A 25 -24.13 -35.99 9.61
C PRO A 25 -23.28 -35.62 10.84
N ILE A 26 -23.98 -35.48 11.97
CA ILE A 26 -23.45 -35.27 13.32
C ILE A 26 -22.49 -36.42 13.69
N GLN A 27 -21.21 -36.11 13.93
CA GLN A 27 -20.24 -37.04 14.49
C GLN A 27 -20.16 -36.88 16.01
N THR A 28 -20.22 -38.04 16.67
CA THR A 28 -20.19 -38.27 18.10
C THR A 28 -18.84 -37.89 18.71
N GLU A 29 -18.91 -37.22 19.85
CA GLU A 29 -17.81 -36.82 20.74
C GLU A 29 -16.92 -38.01 21.10
N SER A 30 -15.62 -37.95 20.75
CA SER A 30 -14.61 -38.94 21.12
C SER A 30 -13.71 -38.36 22.21
N GLU A 31 -13.67 -39.07 23.33
CA GLU A 31 -12.88 -38.84 24.54
C GLU A 31 -11.36 -38.75 24.23
N LEU A 32 -10.72 -37.62 24.55
CA LEU A 32 -9.28 -37.41 24.38
C LEU A 32 -8.50 -37.97 25.58
N ALA A 33 -7.54 -38.85 25.32
CA ALA A 33 -6.53 -39.30 26.28
C ALA A 33 -5.40 -38.25 26.42
N PRO A 34 -4.76 -38.11 27.60
CA PRO A 34 -3.78 -37.05 27.83
C PRO A 34 -2.44 -37.34 27.15
N LEU A 35 -1.95 -36.38 26.36
CA LEU A 35 -0.62 -36.37 25.75
C LEU A 35 0.45 -36.05 26.81
N ALA A 36 1.49 -36.88 26.82
CA ALA A 36 2.66 -36.76 27.68
C ALA A 36 3.52 -35.54 27.31
N SER A 37 4.04 -34.86 28.32
CA SER A 37 4.94 -33.71 28.19
C SER A 37 6.32 -34.14 27.64
N THR A 38 6.68 -33.60 26.48
CA THR A 38 8.06 -33.62 25.98
C THR A 38 8.79 -32.35 26.46
N SER A 39 9.89 -32.59 27.16
CA SER A 39 10.80 -31.59 27.74
C SER A 39 11.41 -30.70 26.65
N SER A 40 11.30 -29.38 26.80
CA SER A 40 12.00 -28.38 25.99
C SER A 40 13.51 -28.43 26.23
N ALA A 41 14.29 -28.48 25.15
CA ALA A 41 15.73 -28.22 25.18
C ALA A 41 16.00 -26.71 25.38
N PRO A 42 17.18 -26.31 25.88
CA PRO A 42 17.47 -24.89 26.14
C PRO A 42 17.70 -24.13 24.84
N LEU A 43 17.01 -22.98 24.70
CA LEU A 43 17.25 -21.95 23.69
C LEU A 43 18.72 -21.47 23.77
N ALA A 44 19.44 -21.57 22.67
CA ALA A 44 20.74 -20.93 22.50
C ALA A 44 20.55 -19.42 22.26
N ASP A 45 21.52 -18.62 22.72
CA ASP A 45 21.61 -17.16 22.59
C ASP A 45 21.20 -16.66 21.20
N LEU A 46 19.94 -16.22 21.08
CA LEU A 46 19.53 -15.32 20.01
C LEU A 46 19.99 -13.91 20.38
N PRO A 47 20.50 -13.10 19.44
CA PRO A 47 20.78 -11.70 19.70
C PRO A 47 19.50 -11.03 20.22
N LEU A 48 19.62 -10.31 21.34
CA LEU A 48 18.51 -9.54 21.91
C LEU A 48 17.95 -8.61 20.83
N PRO A 49 16.62 -8.43 20.75
CA PRO A 49 16.05 -7.41 19.88
C PRO A 49 16.73 -6.07 20.17
N PRO A 50 16.97 -5.21 19.16
CA PRO A 50 17.39 -3.86 19.45
C PRO A 50 16.35 -3.28 20.43
N PRO A 51 16.78 -2.66 21.56
CA PRO A 51 15.83 -1.96 22.40
C PRO A 51 15.05 -1.00 21.51
N SER A 52 13.75 -0.77 21.78
CA SER A 52 13.12 0.38 21.15
C SER A 52 14.03 1.57 21.42
N GLY A 53 14.60 2.14 20.36
CA GLY A 53 15.15 3.47 20.44
C GLY A 53 14.04 4.44 20.84
N ASN A 54 14.34 5.73 20.94
CA ASN A 54 13.23 6.66 21.11
C ASN A 54 12.30 6.55 19.88
N LEU A 55 10.99 6.63 20.09
CA LEU A 55 10.04 6.57 18.98
C LEU A 55 10.04 7.91 18.25
N ILE A 56 10.06 7.89 16.91
CA ILE A 56 9.84 9.10 16.11
C ILE A 56 8.40 9.58 16.35
N GLN A 57 8.24 10.76 16.90
CA GLN A 57 6.94 11.38 17.16
C GLN A 57 6.51 12.30 16.00
N PRO A 58 5.21 12.64 15.89
CA PRO A 58 4.75 13.66 14.96
C PRO A 58 5.51 14.99 15.08
N GLU A 59 5.93 15.39 16.28
CA GLU A 59 6.68 16.63 16.51
C GLU A 59 8.11 16.60 15.92
N ASN A 60 8.62 15.42 15.55
CA ASN A 60 9.89 15.28 14.85
C ASN A 60 9.80 15.64 13.35
N PHE A 61 8.62 15.96 12.82
CA PHE A 61 8.42 16.26 11.40
C PHE A 61 8.52 17.77 11.15
N GLU A 62 9.62 18.20 10.53
CA GLU A 62 9.80 19.56 10.05
C GLU A 62 9.44 19.65 8.57
N TYR A 63 8.38 20.39 8.24
CA TYR A 63 7.96 20.55 6.85
C TYR A 63 8.95 21.43 6.06
N LEU A 64 9.49 20.89 4.96
CA LEU A 64 10.46 21.60 4.12
C LEU A 64 9.85 22.23 2.87
N GLY A 65 8.65 21.79 2.47
CA GLY A 65 7.94 22.33 1.30
C GLY A 65 7.46 21.27 0.34
N THR A 66 7.17 21.70 -0.89
CA THR A 66 6.60 20.87 -1.95
C THR A 66 7.34 21.11 -3.26
N PHE A 67 7.25 20.16 -4.18
CA PHE A 67 7.59 20.35 -5.58
C PHE A 67 6.61 19.63 -6.52
N ARG A 68 6.58 20.06 -7.79
CA ARG A 68 5.71 19.52 -8.83
C ARG A 68 6.36 18.39 -9.62
N LEU A 69 5.54 17.46 -10.10
CA LEU A 69 5.96 16.40 -11.01
C LEU A 69 6.16 16.92 -12.45
N PRO A 70 7.12 16.34 -13.21
CA PRO A 70 7.43 16.77 -14.57
C PRO A 70 6.29 16.49 -15.56
N ASP A 71 6.47 16.96 -16.80
CA ASP A 71 5.59 16.64 -17.92
C ASP A 71 5.71 15.17 -18.36
N ALA A 72 4.81 14.78 -19.27
CA ALA A 72 4.77 13.46 -19.89
C ALA A 72 6.09 13.06 -20.57
N SER A 73 6.44 11.78 -20.49
CA SER A 73 7.64 11.21 -21.11
C SER A 73 7.41 9.72 -21.44
N GLY A 74 8.22 9.13 -22.32
CA GLY A 74 8.15 7.67 -22.57
C GLY A 74 6.81 7.14 -23.13
N GLY A 75 5.85 8.01 -23.46
CA GLY A 75 4.50 7.62 -23.87
C GLY A 75 3.47 7.56 -22.74
N SER A 76 3.84 7.94 -21.51
CA SER A 76 2.96 8.02 -20.33
C SER A 76 3.16 9.35 -19.58
N ASN A 77 2.48 9.53 -18.45
CA ASN A 77 2.45 10.78 -17.68
C ASN A 77 2.25 10.52 -16.16
N TRP A 78 2.20 11.61 -15.39
CA TRP A 78 1.96 11.61 -13.94
C TRP A 78 0.49 11.91 -13.55
N GLU A 79 -0.42 11.93 -14.52
CA GLU A 79 -1.85 12.13 -14.23
C GLU A 79 -2.39 10.93 -13.45
N TYR A 80 -3.25 11.17 -12.45
CA TYR A 80 -3.81 10.15 -11.55
C TYR A 80 -2.78 9.33 -10.75
N SER A 81 -1.49 9.71 -10.79
CA SER A 81 -0.42 9.05 -10.05
C SER A 81 -0.65 9.05 -8.54
N GLY A 82 0.10 8.22 -7.83
CA GLY A 82 -0.08 8.01 -6.39
C GLY A 82 0.25 6.59 -5.92
N HIS A 83 0.50 5.68 -6.86
CA HIS A 83 1.05 4.35 -6.57
C HIS A 83 2.55 4.44 -6.30
N GLY A 84 3.10 3.37 -5.70
CA GLY A 84 4.48 3.21 -5.20
C GLY A 84 5.52 4.28 -5.57
N LEU A 85 6.25 4.72 -4.55
CA LEU A 85 7.34 5.67 -4.66
C LEU A 85 8.54 5.11 -3.89
N THR A 86 9.75 5.26 -4.42
CA THR A 86 10.97 4.88 -3.71
C THR A 86 12.10 5.85 -4.00
N HIS A 87 12.99 6.01 -3.01
CA HIS A 87 14.14 6.89 -3.09
C HIS A 87 15.39 6.11 -3.47
N ARG A 88 16.19 6.69 -4.35
CA ARG A 88 17.54 6.22 -4.64
C ARG A 88 18.53 7.31 -4.28
N LEU A 89 19.49 6.97 -3.42
CA LEU A 89 20.61 7.84 -3.11
C LEU A 89 21.38 8.25 -4.36
N ALA A 90 21.92 9.45 -4.31
CA ALA A 90 22.76 9.96 -5.37
C ALA A 90 23.97 9.04 -5.59
N ALA A 91 24.29 8.75 -6.85
CA ALA A 91 25.57 8.11 -7.16
C ALA A 91 26.72 9.05 -6.77
N ASP A 92 27.87 8.48 -6.37
CA ASP A 92 29.08 9.26 -6.13
C ASP A 92 29.34 10.21 -7.32
N GLN A 93 29.47 11.51 -7.05
CA GLN A 93 29.68 12.60 -8.04
C GLN A 93 28.43 13.12 -8.77
N ALA A 94 27.21 12.75 -8.36
CA ALA A 94 26.00 13.38 -8.90
C ALA A 94 25.92 14.89 -8.57
N GLN A 95 25.25 15.65 -9.44
CA GLN A 95 25.02 17.09 -9.22
C GLN A 95 23.97 17.38 -8.14
N ASN A 96 23.11 16.41 -7.82
CA ASN A 96 22.12 16.49 -6.75
C ASN A 96 22.56 15.57 -5.60
N GLU A 97 22.71 16.11 -4.39
CA GLU A 97 23.07 15.32 -3.21
C GLU A 97 21.90 14.47 -2.69
N TYR A 98 20.65 14.91 -2.92
CA TYR A 98 19.45 14.21 -2.47
C TYR A 98 19.05 13.00 -3.33
N GLY A 99 19.78 12.71 -4.41
CA GLY A 99 19.50 11.58 -5.28
C GLY A 99 18.28 11.79 -6.18
N SER A 100 17.44 10.77 -6.28
CA SER A 100 16.28 10.71 -7.18
C SER A 100 15.14 9.87 -6.63
N LEU A 101 13.98 9.98 -7.25
CA LEU A 101 12.81 9.18 -6.95
C LEU A 101 12.43 8.32 -8.16
N PHE A 102 12.11 7.05 -7.91
CA PHE A 102 11.38 6.20 -8.85
C PHE A 102 9.92 6.15 -8.40
N GLY A 103 8.98 6.37 -9.32
CA GLY A 103 7.56 6.34 -9.01
C GLY A 103 6.71 5.86 -10.16
N PHE A 104 5.57 5.26 -9.83
CA PHE A 104 4.55 4.91 -10.80
C PHE A 104 3.81 6.17 -11.27
N GLY A 105 3.67 6.30 -12.59
CA GLY A 105 2.89 7.35 -13.23
C GLY A 105 1.40 7.05 -13.21
N HIS A 106 0.75 7.22 -14.37
CA HIS A 106 -0.67 7.00 -14.52
C HIS A 106 -1.14 5.63 -14.02
N ASP A 107 -2.18 5.64 -13.20
CA ASP A 107 -2.76 4.47 -12.53
C ASP A 107 -3.30 3.37 -13.46
N GLN A 108 -3.61 3.67 -14.73
CA GLN A 108 -4.04 2.67 -15.72
C GLN A 108 -2.88 1.93 -16.39
N TYR A 109 -1.68 2.51 -16.40
CA TYR A 109 -0.52 1.95 -17.10
C TYR A 109 0.56 1.46 -16.15
N LEU A 110 0.65 2.05 -14.94
CA LEU A 110 1.63 1.75 -13.91
C LEU A 110 3.06 1.59 -14.48
N GLN A 111 3.42 2.50 -15.38
CA GLN A 111 4.81 2.63 -15.84
C GLN A 111 5.60 3.44 -14.82
N VAL A 112 6.89 3.15 -14.70
CA VAL A 112 7.79 3.81 -13.74
C VAL A 112 8.66 4.82 -14.48
N SER A 113 8.86 5.99 -13.87
CA SER A 113 9.85 6.98 -14.30
C SER A 113 10.77 7.32 -13.13
N GLU A 114 12.02 7.70 -13.45
CA GLU A 114 12.94 8.29 -12.49
C GLU A 114 12.94 9.82 -12.64
N ILE A 115 12.81 10.54 -11.53
CA ILE A 115 12.78 12.00 -11.49
C ILE A 115 13.81 12.58 -10.52
N SER A 116 14.26 13.80 -10.81
CA SER A 116 15.09 14.57 -9.89
C SER A 116 14.28 15.13 -8.72
N ILE A 117 14.99 15.53 -7.65
CA ILE A 117 14.41 16.26 -6.52
C ILE A 117 14.91 17.71 -6.63
N PRO A 118 14.03 18.68 -6.94
CA PRO A 118 14.42 20.08 -7.06
C PRO A 118 14.54 20.74 -5.67
N GLU A 119 14.98 22.00 -5.65
CA GLU A 119 14.91 22.82 -4.43
C GLU A 119 13.46 22.95 -3.95
N LEU A 120 13.24 22.76 -2.66
CA LEU A 120 11.91 22.72 -2.05
C LEU A 120 11.40 24.14 -1.81
N VAL A 121 10.10 24.35 -2.04
CA VAL A 121 9.45 25.64 -1.82
C VAL A 121 8.29 25.47 -0.85
N ILE A 122 8.28 26.29 0.21
CA ILE A 122 7.12 26.41 1.10
C ILE A 122 6.18 27.46 0.48
N SER A 123 5.19 27.00 -0.26
CA SER A 123 4.09 27.84 -0.78
C SER A 123 2.79 27.05 -0.82
N LYS A 124 1.66 27.77 -0.80
CA LYS A 124 0.31 27.27 -1.07
C LYS A 124 -0.17 27.64 -2.48
N ASN A 125 0.72 28.21 -3.31
CA ASN A 125 0.45 28.52 -4.70
C ASN A 125 1.32 27.64 -5.60
N LEU A 126 0.69 26.85 -6.47
CA LEU A 126 1.37 25.91 -7.37
C LEU A 126 2.35 26.61 -8.33
N ASP A 127 2.05 27.85 -8.73
CA ASP A 127 2.89 28.63 -9.65
C ASP A 127 4.25 29.03 -9.04
N ASP A 128 4.38 28.96 -7.70
CA ASP A 128 5.63 29.27 -7.00
C ASP A 128 6.57 28.05 -6.90
N LEU A 129 6.04 26.83 -7.13
CA LEU A 129 6.77 25.60 -6.89
C LEU A 129 7.76 25.29 -8.01
N ASN A 130 8.91 24.74 -7.63
CA ASN A 130 9.83 24.13 -8.58
C ASN A 130 9.25 22.81 -9.13
N THR A 131 9.62 22.47 -10.36
CA THR A 131 9.23 21.23 -11.02
C THR A 131 10.43 20.30 -11.12
N ALA A 132 10.23 19.04 -10.72
CA ALA A 132 11.21 17.98 -10.95
C ALA A 132 11.47 17.77 -12.45
N THR A 133 12.60 17.14 -12.79
CA THR A 133 12.93 16.79 -14.18
C THR A 133 12.97 15.29 -14.36
N THR A 134 12.47 14.78 -15.47
CA THR A 134 12.61 13.37 -15.86
C THR A 134 14.09 13.02 -16.10
N LEU A 135 14.60 12.04 -15.35
CA LEU A 135 15.94 11.46 -15.51
C LEU A 135 15.89 10.20 -16.39
N GLN A 136 14.90 9.34 -16.15
CA GLN A 136 14.57 8.22 -17.01
C GLN A 136 13.09 8.30 -17.39
N PRO A 137 12.75 8.21 -18.70
CA PRO A 137 11.36 8.29 -19.14
C PRO A 137 10.55 7.11 -18.61
N PHE A 138 9.22 7.24 -18.64
CA PHE A 138 8.33 6.15 -18.29
C PHE A 138 8.62 4.87 -19.10
N ALA A 139 8.70 3.73 -18.40
CA ALA A 139 8.82 2.41 -18.98
C ALA A 139 8.10 1.36 -18.14
N ASP A 140 7.76 0.24 -18.76
CA ASP A 140 7.30 -0.97 -18.06
C ASP A 140 8.52 -1.70 -17.47
N ILE A 141 8.65 -1.66 -16.15
CA ILE A 141 9.74 -2.33 -15.43
C ILE A 141 9.55 -3.85 -15.31
N THR A 142 8.40 -4.36 -15.70
CA THR A 142 8.04 -5.76 -15.56
C THR A 142 8.37 -6.60 -16.79
N ASN A 143 8.83 -5.98 -17.89
CA ASN A 143 9.02 -6.65 -19.19
C ASN A 143 7.78 -7.43 -19.67
N GLY A 144 6.59 -6.89 -19.42
CA GLY A 144 5.31 -7.51 -19.79
C GLY A 144 4.90 -8.69 -18.92
N LEU A 145 5.45 -8.84 -17.70
CA LEU A 145 4.96 -9.82 -16.73
C LEU A 145 3.56 -9.44 -16.22
N PHE A 146 3.23 -8.15 -16.18
CA PHE A 146 1.94 -7.63 -15.75
C PHE A 146 1.32 -6.73 -16.81
N HIS A 147 -0.01 -6.73 -16.88
CA HIS A 147 -0.82 -5.93 -17.82
C HIS A 147 -1.82 -5.08 -17.03
N PRO A 148 -1.40 -3.93 -16.47
CA PRO A 148 -2.26 -3.04 -15.66
C PRO A 148 -3.55 -2.60 -16.36
N GLU A 149 -3.52 -2.51 -17.68
CA GLU A 149 -4.68 -2.16 -18.51
C GLU A 149 -5.80 -3.22 -18.48
N GLU A 150 -5.49 -4.45 -18.06
CA GLU A 150 -6.45 -5.55 -17.88
C GLU A 150 -6.91 -5.68 -16.41
N MET A 151 -6.29 -4.93 -15.48
CA MET A 151 -6.57 -5.02 -14.06
C MET A 151 -7.74 -4.12 -13.65
N SER A 152 -8.60 -4.65 -12.78
CA SER A 152 -9.70 -3.87 -12.19
C SER A 152 -9.22 -3.18 -10.91
N ILE A 153 -9.06 -1.85 -10.97
CA ILE A 153 -8.58 -1.03 -9.86
C ILE A 153 -7.17 -1.52 -9.44
N PRO A 154 -6.16 -1.28 -10.28
CA PRO A 154 -4.82 -1.81 -10.08
C PRO A 154 -4.15 -1.27 -8.80
N ARG A 155 -3.18 -2.02 -8.30
CA ARG A 155 -2.36 -1.74 -7.11
C ARG A 155 -0.91 -2.02 -7.45
N ALA A 156 0.00 -1.20 -6.94
CA ALA A 156 1.42 -1.40 -7.16
C ALA A 156 2.30 -0.66 -6.14
N GLY A 157 3.33 -1.38 -5.68
CA GLY A 157 4.37 -0.90 -4.79
C GLY A 157 5.74 -1.07 -5.44
N ILE A 158 6.70 -0.21 -5.08
CA ILE A 158 8.08 -0.27 -5.58
C ILE A 158 9.04 0.10 -4.46
N ALA A 159 10.16 -0.61 -4.37
CA ALA A 159 11.25 -0.29 -3.46
C ALA A 159 12.61 -0.41 -4.17
N TYR A 160 13.49 0.54 -3.93
CA TYR A 160 14.90 0.42 -4.25
C TYR A 160 15.61 -0.33 -3.12
N LEU A 161 16.43 -1.32 -3.47
CA LEU A 161 17.33 -1.98 -2.52
C LEU A 161 18.53 -2.59 -3.28
N ASP A 162 19.75 -2.34 -2.80
CA ASP A 162 21.00 -2.95 -3.30
C ASP A 162 21.20 -2.91 -4.82
N GLY A 163 20.79 -1.81 -5.45
CA GLY A 163 20.96 -1.62 -6.89
C GLY A 163 19.87 -2.25 -7.77
N TYR A 164 18.76 -2.69 -7.17
CA TYR A 164 17.59 -3.22 -7.87
C TYR A 164 16.33 -2.44 -7.48
N LEU A 165 15.36 -2.44 -8.39
CA LEU A 165 13.97 -2.11 -8.08
C LEU A 165 13.24 -3.42 -7.80
N TYR A 166 12.58 -3.51 -6.66
CA TYR A 166 11.61 -4.55 -6.37
C TYR A 166 10.22 -3.96 -6.57
N PHE A 167 9.29 -4.76 -7.07
CA PHE A 167 7.94 -4.30 -7.35
C PHE A 167 6.88 -5.31 -6.92
N THR A 168 5.68 -4.79 -6.69
CA THR A 168 4.45 -5.57 -6.55
C THR A 168 3.39 -5.07 -7.50
N PHE A 169 2.56 -5.96 -8.03
CA PHE A 169 1.39 -5.64 -8.83
C PHE A 169 0.17 -6.41 -8.36
N GLY A 170 -0.99 -5.78 -8.41
CA GLY A 170 -2.24 -6.43 -8.05
C GLY A 170 -3.47 -5.68 -8.51
N GLN A 171 -4.63 -6.21 -8.14
CA GLN A 171 -5.91 -5.59 -8.42
C GLN A 171 -6.86 -5.70 -7.22
N HIS A 172 -8.04 -5.09 -7.31
CA HIS A 172 -8.96 -5.00 -6.17
C HIS A 172 -9.47 -6.36 -5.68
N ILE A 173 -9.75 -7.30 -6.60
CA ILE A 173 -10.12 -8.68 -6.31
C ILE A 173 -9.06 -9.61 -6.91
N GLN A 174 -8.28 -10.25 -6.04
CA GLN A 174 -7.14 -11.09 -6.38
C GLN A 174 -6.84 -11.98 -5.18
N ASP A 175 -6.66 -13.28 -5.40
CA ASP A 175 -6.58 -14.28 -4.35
C ASP A 175 -5.13 -14.62 -4.03
N PHE A 176 -4.50 -15.55 -4.75
CA PHE A 176 -3.14 -16.06 -4.45
C PHE A 176 -2.22 -16.03 -5.68
N GLU A 177 -2.48 -15.13 -6.61
CA GLU A 177 -1.72 -14.97 -7.83
C GLU A 177 -0.32 -14.37 -7.58
N PRO A 178 0.67 -14.72 -8.45
CA PRO A 178 1.96 -14.06 -8.46
C PRO A 178 1.82 -12.54 -8.60
N SER A 179 2.54 -11.80 -7.76
CA SER A 179 2.45 -10.34 -7.70
C SER A 179 3.80 -9.64 -7.52
N HIS A 180 4.85 -10.34 -7.06
CA HIS A 180 6.14 -9.74 -6.73
C HIS A 180 7.19 -9.99 -7.83
N GLY A 181 8.16 -9.10 -7.94
CA GLY A 181 9.29 -9.26 -8.84
C GLY A 181 10.41 -8.27 -8.56
N SER A 182 11.43 -8.30 -9.42
CA SER A 182 12.54 -7.35 -9.41
C SER A 182 12.92 -6.90 -10.81
N ALA A 183 13.60 -5.77 -10.91
CA ALA A 183 14.11 -5.16 -12.12
C ALA A 183 15.43 -4.42 -11.83
N SER A 184 16.22 -4.20 -12.87
CA SER A 184 17.39 -3.33 -12.86
C SER A 184 16.99 -1.85 -12.79
N LEU A 185 17.95 -0.99 -12.47
CA LEU A 185 17.75 0.47 -12.43
C LEU A 185 17.67 1.12 -13.83
N ASP A 186 18.06 0.41 -14.90
CA ASP A 186 17.92 0.91 -16.27
C ASP A 186 16.51 0.61 -16.76
N LEU A 187 15.63 1.61 -16.73
CA LEU A 187 14.22 1.44 -17.09
C LEU A 187 14.03 1.07 -18.56
N ALA A 188 15.00 1.39 -19.43
CA ALA A 188 14.96 0.99 -20.84
C ALA A 188 15.35 -0.48 -21.05
N ASN A 189 15.98 -1.10 -20.06
CA ASN A 189 16.37 -2.50 -20.07
C ASN A 189 16.19 -3.11 -18.66
N PRO A 190 14.94 -3.29 -18.21
CA PRO A 190 14.67 -3.55 -16.81
C PRO A 190 15.11 -4.95 -16.35
N GLN A 191 15.45 -5.89 -17.26
CA GLN A 191 15.92 -7.23 -16.89
C GLN A 191 15.03 -7.90 -15.81
N ALA A 192 13.70 -7.78 -15.97
CA ALA A 192 12.77 -8.16 -14.92
C ALA A 192 12.82 -9.66 -14.58
N GLU A 193 12.73 -9.99 -13.29
CA GLU A 193 12.56 -11.34 -12.77
C GLU A 193 11.24 -11.43 -11.98
N GLY A 194 10.59 -12.59 -12.05
CA GLY A 194 9.24 -12.80 -11.53
C GLY A 194 8.32 -13.43 -12.59
N ALA A 195 6.99 -13.39 -12.42
CA ALA A 195 6.28 -12.97 -11.21
C ALA A 195 6.34 -14.06 -10.13
N TRP A 196 6.44 -13.66 -8.86
CA TRP A 196 6.49 -14.57 -7.71
C TRP A 196 5.22 -14.49 -6.88
N GLY A 197 4.74 -15.65 -6.39
CA GLY A 197 3.75 -15.72 -5.32
C GLY A 197 4.35 -15.35 -3.96
N PHE A 198 3.51 -15.02 -2.98
CA PHE A 198 3.93 -14.55 -1.67
C PHE A 198 3.57 -15.54 -0.55
N GLY A 199 4.34 -16.64 -0.47
CA GLY A 199 4.10 -17.71 0.51
C GLY A 199 2.67 -18.25 0.45
N SER A 200 1.99 -18.25 1.60
CA SER A 200 0.59 -18.68 1.74
C SER A 200 -0.37 -17.51 1.96
N TYR A 201 0.06 -16.28 1.70
CA TYR A 201 -0.75 -15.08 1.96
C TYR A 201 -1.45 -14.58 0.70
N THR A 202 -2.70 -14.17 0.87
CA THR A 202 -3.52 -13.59 -0.19
C THR A 202 -2.95 -12.26 -0.71
N ASN A 203 -3.27 -11.92 -1.95
CA ASN A 203 -3.03 -10.61 -2.55
C ASN A 203 -3.84 -9.49 -1.87
N TYR A 204 -4.87 -9.80 -1.08
CA TYR A 204 -5.58 -8.78 -0.28
C TYR A 204 -4.70 -8.07 0.76
N VAL A 205 -3.56 -8.65 1.14
CA VAL A 205 -2.70 -8.10 2.21
C VAL A 205 -1.24 -7.88 1.81
N THR A 206 -0.85 -8.13 0.55
CA THR A 206 0.59 -8.22 0.19
C THR A 206 1.10 -7.28 -0.89
N ASN A 207 0.25 -6.66 -1.73
CA ASN A 207 0.70 -6.11 -3.02
C ASN A 207 0.33 -4.65 -3.34
N ASP A 208 0.41 -3.75 -2.37
CA ASP A 208 0.08 -2.33 -2.55
C ASP A 208 1.25 -1.39 -2.24
N TYR A 209 1.90 -1.58 -1.10
CA TYR A 209 3.10 -0.84 -0.72
C TYR A 209 4.27 -1.79 -0.49
N LEU A 210 5.47 -1.29 -0.83
CA LEU A 210 6.72 -2.01 -0.75
C LEU A 210 7.82 -1.03 -0.36
N PHE A 211 8.62 -1.34 0.66
CA PHE A 211 9.71 -0.49 1.13
C PHE A 211 10.85 -1.29 1.75
N GLU A 212 12.04 -0.69 1.81
CA GLU A 212 13.19 -1.31 2.48
C GLU A 212 13.05 -1.33 4.01
N ILE A 213 13.65 -2.35 4.62
CA ILE A 213 13.86 -2.47 6.06
C ILE A 213 15.32 -2.10 6.34
N PRO A 214 15.61 -1.16 7.27
CA PRO A 214 16.97 -0.73 7.57
C PRO A 214 17.83 -1.92 8.03
N PRO A 215 19.13 -1.98 7.68
CA PRO A 215 19.98 -3.13 7.98
C PRO A 215 19.97 -3.58 9.45
N GLU A 216 19.95 -2.64 10.39
CA GLU A 216 19.91 -2.92 11.83
C GLU A 216 18.62 -3.63 12.27
N TRP A 217 17.49 -3.30 11.64
CA TRP A 217 16.20 -3.95 11.89
C TRP A 217 16.06 -5.25 11.10
N ALA A 218 16.60 -5.31 9.88
CA ALA A 218 16.63 -6.51 9.06
C ALA A 218 17.34 -7.67 9.79
N VAL A 219 18.43 -7.39 10.53
CA VAL A 219 19.11 -8.38 11.37
C VAL A 219 18.17 -8.99 12.41
N ALA A 220 17.36 -8.17 13.08
CA ALA A 220 16.38 -8.64 14.06
C ALA A 220 15.22 -9.42 13.41
N LEU A 221 14.96 -9.18 12.13
CA LEU A 221 13.96 -9.86 11.32
C LEU A 221 14.53 -11.04 10.52
N GLY A 222 15.66 -11.62 10.95
CA GLY A 222 16.24 -12.81 10.32
C GLY A 222 16.91 -12.55 8.96
N GLY A 223 17.28 -11.29 8.67
CA GLY A 223 17.89 -10.87 7.41
C GLY A 223 16.89 -10.46 6.33
N ARG A 224 15.60 -10.37 6.65
CA ARG A 224 14.56 -9.90 5.73
C ARG A 224 14.67 -8.38 5.57
N SER A 225 14.95 -7.94 4.36
CA SER A 225 15.34 -6.56 4.04
C SER A 225 14.26 -5.77 3.30
N LEU A 226 13.13 -6.39 2.95
CA LEU A 226 12.00 -5.74 2.31
C LEU A 226 10.73 -5.97 3.12
N ALA A 227 9.86 -4.98 3.13
CA ALA A 227 8.53 -5.06 3.71
C ALA A 227 7.47 -4.83 2.63
N SER A 228 6.54 -5.78 2.48
CA SER A 228 5.44 -5.72 1.52
C SER A 228 4.10 -5.77 2.26
N GLY A 229 3.09 -5.07 1.76
CA GLY A 229 1.77 -5.19 2.35
C GLY A 229 0.67 -4.47 1.59
N ARG A 230 -0.53 -4.49 2.17
CA ARG A 230 -1.72 -3.81 1.63
C ARG A 230 -2.73 -3.54 2.74
N ALA A 231 -3.42 -2.41 2.62
CA ALA A 231 -4.59 -2.07 3.43
C ALA A 231 -5.79 -1.85 2.51
N ARG A 232 -6.48 -2.95 2.18
CA ARG A 232 -7.67 -2.89 1.34
C ARG A 232 -8.87 -2.44 2.19
N GLU A 233 -9.74 -1.64 1.59
CA GLU A 233 -11.03 -1.24 2.17
C GLU A 233 -11.94 -2.43 2.48
N GLY A 234 -12.80 -2.24 3.47
CA GLY A 234 -13.71 -3.28 3.96
C GLY A 234 -13.01 -4.46 4.62
N LEU A 235 -13.75 -5.54 4.84
CA LEU A 235 -13.38 -6.57 5.82
C LEU A 235 -12.49 -7.72 5.30
N TRP A 236 -12.32 -7.86 3.97
CA TRP A 236 -11.69 -9.05 3.39
C TRP A 236 -10.17 -9.13 3.57
N SER A 237 -9.50 -8.01 3.83
CA SER A 237 -8.06 -7.96 4.16
C SER A 237 -7.77 -7.96 5.66
N GLY A 238 -8.79 -8.17 6.50
CA GLY A 238 -8.72 -7.94 7.93
C GLY A 238 -9.13 -6.51 8.27
N ARG A 239 -8.95 -6.12 9.53
CA ARG A 239 -9.42 -4.83 10.08
C ARG A 239 -8.28 -3.86 10.37
N GLY A 240 -7.36 -3.68 9.43
CA GLY A 240 -6.20 -2.80 9.53
C GLY A 240 -5.13 -3.08 8.45
N PRO A 241 -4.00 -2.36 8.46
CA PRO A 241 -2.94 -2.56 7.48
C PRO A 241 -2.25 -3.93 7.64
N GLY A 242 -2.03 -4.63 6.52
CA GLY A 242 -1.16 -5.81 6.46
C GLY A 242 0.29 -5.43 6.18
N LEU A 243 1.26 -6.09 6.82
CA LEU A 243 2.68 -5.87 6.57
C LEU A 243 3.48 -7.15 6.84
N PHE A 244 4.37 -7.49 5.92
CA PHE A 244 5.20 -8.68 5.99
C PHE A 244 6.65 -8.33 5.64
N ALA A 245 7.59 -8.78 6.46
CA ALA A 245 9.00 -8.78 6.09
C ALA A 245 9.28 -9.99 5.21
N TYR A 246 10.09 -9.82 4.17
CA TYR A 246 10.53 -10.93 3.34
C TYR A 246 11.95 -10.74 2.81
N ASN A 247 12.57 -11.84 2.39
CA ASN A 247 13.85 -11.80 1.71
C ASN A 247 13.66 -12.13 0.21
N PRO A 248 14.01 -11.21 -0.70
CA PRO A 248 13.79 -11.42 -2.13
C PRO A 248 14.66 -12.53 -2.74
N ALA A 249 15.74 -12.98 -2.07
CA ALA A 249 16.64 -14.00 -2.59
C ALA A 249 16.09 -15.44 -2.43
N TYR A 250 15.06 -15.65 -1.60
CA TYR A 250 14.53 -16.98 -1.28
C TYR A 250 13.24 -17.26 -2.03
N VAL A 251 13.41 -17.64 -3.30
CA VAL A 251 12.32 -18.04 -4.20
C VAL A 251 12.43 -19.54 -4.49
N GLU A 252 11.39 -20.30 -4.16
CA GLU A 252 11.29 -21.72 -4.48
C GLU A 252 10.06 -21.97 -5.35
N GLY A 253 10.25 -22.56 -6.54
CA GLY A 253 9.13 -22.89 -7.43
C GLY A 253 8.31 -21.67 -7.90
N GLY A 254 8.89 -20.47 -7.90
CA GLY A 254 8.19 -19.23 -8.25
C GLY A 254 7.41 -18.61 -7.09
N VAL A 255 7.73 -18.99 -5.84
CA VAL A 255 7.08 -18.46 -4.63
C VAL A 255 8.16 -17.97 -3.66
N LEU A 256 7.97 -16.78 -3.11
CA LEU A 256 8.77 -16.26 -2.00
C LEU A 256 8.47 -17.09 -0.74
N THR A 257 9.48 -17.68 -0.12
CA THR A 257 9.29 -18.60 1.02
C THR A 257 9.79 -18.06 2.35
N ASP A 258 10.75 -17.14 2.34
CA ASP A 258 11.27 -16.52 3.56
C ASP A 258 10.48 -15.24 3.90
N ILE A 259 9.35 -15.43 4.59
CA ILE A 259 8.38 -14.40 4.93
C ILE A 259 8.07 -14.46 6.43
N ALA A 260 7.97 -13.29 7.07
CA ALA A 260 7.48 -13.15 8.44
C ALA A 260 6.37 -12.07 8.50
N PRO A 261 5.21 -12.36 9.12
CA PRO A 261 4.21 -11.33 9.39
C PRO A 261 4.75 -10.31 10.39
N LEU A 262 4.49 -9.03 10.13
CA LEU A 262 4.77 -7.92 11.05
C LEU A 262 3.45 -7.31 11.56
N LEU A 263 2.48 -7.15 10.67
CA LEU A 263 1.12 -6.71 10.95
C LEU A 263 0.14 -7.56 10.14
N LEU A 264 -0.87 -8.10 10.80
CA LEU A 264 -2.04 -8.71 10.17
C LEU A 264 -3.18 -8.69 11.17
N TYR A 265 -4.17 -7.85 10.91
CA TYR A 265 -5.37 -7.64 11.74
C TYR A 265 -6.42 -8.73 11.48
N GLY A 266 -6.02 -9.97 11.72
CA GLY A 266 -6.77 -11.19 11.48
C GLY A 266 -5.86 -12.40 11.27
N VAL A 267 -6.40 -13.48 10.72
CA VAL A 267 -5.68 -14.72 10.44
C VAL A 267 -5.92 -15.15 8.99
N GLN A 268 -4.82 -15.41 8.27
CA GLN A 268 -4.87 -16.08 6.98
C GLN A 268 -5.24 -17.55 7.19
N GLU A 269 -6.41 -17.96 6.72
CA GLU A 269 -6.80 -19.38 6.68
C GLU A 269 -6.36 -20.02 5.37
N GLU A 270 -6.06 -21.32 5.40
CA GLU A 270 -5.56 -22.05 4.25
C GLU A 270 -6.59 -22.03 3.11
N ASN A 271 -6.16 -21.60 1.92
CA ASN A 271 -6.98 -21.49 0.70
C ASN A 271 -8.20 -20.54 0.81
N MET A 272 -8.26 -19.70 1.83
CA MET A 272 -9.29 -18.67 1.96
C MET A 272 -8.71 -17.31 1.58
N PRO A 273 -9.19 -16.64 0.52
CA PRO A 273 -8.67 -15.33 0.15
C PRO A 273 -8.99 -14.28 1.21
N ASP A 274 -10.14 -14.39 1.88
CA ASP A 274 -10.54 -13.49 2.95
C ASP A 274 -9.74 -13.77 4.23
N ILE A 275 -9.23 -12.70 4.86
CA ILE A 275 -8.61 -12.76 6.18
C ILE A 275 -9.70 -12.88 7.24
N ARG A 276 -9.70 -13.97 8.01
CA ARG A 276 -10.63 -14.14 9.11
C ARG A 276 -10.28 -13.16 10.23
N SER A 277 -11.19 -12.23 10.53
CA SER A 277 -11.00 -11.22 11.57
C SER A 277 -12.29 -10.98 12.37
N ASP A 278 -12.14 -10.48 13.58
CA ASP A 278 -13.23 -9.96 14.42
C ASP A 278 -12.85 -8.61 15.03
N GLU A 279 -13.79 -7.96 15.71
CA GLU A 279 -13.61 -6.61 16.27
C GLU A 279 -12.47 -6.52 17.30
N ASN A 280 -12.12 -7.61 18.00
CA ASN A 280 -11.01 -7.61 18.96
C ASN A 280 -9.64 -7.69 18.26
N MET A 281 -9.62 -8.02 16.97
CA MET A 281 -8.43 -8.03 16.12
C MET A 281 -8.33 -6.78 15.26
N ALA A 282 -9.16 -5.76 15.48
CA ALA A 282 -9.13 -4.54 14.68
C ALA A 282 -8.02 -3.57 15.13
N VAL A 283 -7.55 -2.76 14.19
CA VAL A 283 -6.86 -1.53 14.56
C VAL A 283 -7.84 -0.63 15.32
N THR A 284 -7.34 0.09 16.32
CA THR A 284 -8.15 1.04 17.09
C THR A 284 -8.73 2.07 16.14
N ASP A 285 -10.04 2.36 16.30
CA ASP A 285 -10.77 3.26 15.43
C ASP A 285 -10.82 2.79 13.95
N TYR A 286 -10.84 1.49 13.69
CA TYR A 286 -10.99 0.96 12.34
C TYR A 286 -12.27 1.47 11.64
N HIS A 287 -12.15 1.84 10.37
CA HIS A 287 -13.24 2.22 9.47
C HIS A 287 -13.03 1.52 8.13
N ASP A 288 -14.09 0.94 7.57
CA ASP A 288 -14.09 0.20 6.30
C ASP A 288 -13.70 1.08 5.11
N ALA A 289 -14.00 2.37 5.17
CA ALA A 289 -13.72 3.34 4.10
C ALA A 289 -12.32 3.98 4.18
N ALA A 290 -11.46 3.57 5.12
CA ALA A 290 -10.10 4.09 5.23
C ALA A 290 -9.14 3.40 4.25
N HIS A 291 -8.21 4.17 3.67
CA HIS A 291 -7.20 3.65 2.74
C HIS A 291 -5.79 4.05 3.18
N TRP A 292 -4.84 3.10 3.13
CA TRP A 292 -3.43 3.36 3.41
C TRP A 292 -2.59 2.95 2.19
N TRP A 293 -1.97 3.93 1.54
CA TRP A 293 -1.37 3.79 0.20
C TRP A 293 0.16 3.74 0.19
N GLY A 294 0.78 4.22 1.26
CA GLY A 294 2.23 4.25 1.38
C GLY A 294 2.67 3.79 2.75
N GLY A 295 3.81 3.11 2.81
CA GLY A 295 4.47 2.76 4.07
C GLY A 295 5.97 3.01 3.97
N ALA A 296 6.59 3.26 5.12
CA ALA A 296 8.04 3.42 5.22
C ALA A 296 8.53 3.03 6.61
N TRP A 297 9.75 2.48 6.66
CA TRP A 297 10.49 2.27 7.89
C TRP A 297 11.46 3.42 8.10
N LEU A 298 11.10 4.32 9.01
CA LEU A 298 11.84 5.53 9.31
C LEU A 298 12.95 5.27 10.33
N THR A 299 14.07 5.96 10.15
CA THR A 299 15.16 6.04 11.14
C THR A 299 15.73 7.46 11.14
N ALA A 300 15.95 8.01 12.33
CA ALA A 300 16.61 9.30 12.52
C ALA A 300 17.44 9.24 13.81
N GLY A 301 18.77 9.16 13.68
CA GLY A 301 19.66 8.89 14.81
C GLY A 301 19.35 7.54 15.46
N GLU A 302 19.05 7.55 16.77
CA GLU A 302 18.60 6.36 17.50
C GLU A 302 17.08 6.15 17.40
N ASN A 303 16.33 7.05 16.75
CA ASN A 303 14.88 7.02 16.73
C ASN A 303 14.36 6.23 15.52
N ALA A 304 13.24 5.50 15.69
CA ALA A 304 12.62 4.75 14.60
C ALA A 304 11.09 4.72 14.67
N ALA A 305 10.46 4.49 13.52
CA ALA A 305 9.02 4.24 13.39
C ALA A 305 8.72 3.47 12.09
N VAL A 306 7.70 2.62 12.09
CA VAL A 306 7.07 2.19 10.85
C VAL A 306 5.82 3.02 10.66
N ILE A 307 5.68 3.67 9.51
CA ILE A 307 4.55 4.57 9.24
C ILE A 307 3.72 4.09 8.06
N PHE A 308 2.44 4.49 8.07
CA PHE A 308 1.58 4.41 6.90
C PHE A 308 0.92 5.77 6.64
N ALA A 309 0.93 6.20 5.38
CA ALA A 309 0.23 7.41 4.94
C ALA A 309 -1.03 7.03 4.17
N GLY A 310 -2.12 7.75 4.42
CA GLY A 310 -3.42 7.37 3.89
C GLY A 310 -4.52 8.41 4.08
N THR A 311 -5.69 8.03 3.56
CA THR A 311 -6.93 8.78 3.67
C THR A 311 -7.81 8.08 4.69
N LYS A 312 -7.91 8.67 5.88
CA LYS A 312 -8.67 8.16 7.01
C LYS A 312 -10.13 8.58 6.88
N ALA A 313 -11.04 7.61 6.88
CA ALA A 313 -12.47 7.86 7.00
C ALA A 313 -12.85 8.37 8.40
N MET A 314 -13.76 9.35 8.44
CA MET A 314 -14.24 10.03 9.63
C MET A 314 -15.77 10.04 9.67
N GLY A 315 -16.32 9.99 10.89
CA GLY A 315 -17.78 10.01 11.10
C GLY A 315 -18.45 8.68 10.79
N ASN A 316 -19.72 8.72 10.39
CA ASN A 316 -20.43 7.50 10.02
C ASN A 316 -19.95 6.96 8.66
N GLU A 317 -19.94 5.64 8.50
CA GLU A 317 -19.58 4.96 7.26
C GLU A 317 -20.73 4.09 6.71
N TRP A 318 -20.69 3.84 5.40
CA TRP A 318 -21.64 2.97 4.71
C TRP A 318 -21.03 2.30 3.48
N TYR A 319 -21.56 1.13 3.12
CA TYR A 319 -21.39 0.58 1.78
C TYR A 319 -22.52 1.09 0.88
N GLY A 320 -22.18 1.73 -0.24
CA GLY A 320 -23.16 2.39 -1.10
C GLY A 320 -22.53 3.36 -2.08
N PHE A 321 -23.20 4.48 -2.32
CA PHE A 321 -22.77 5.53 -3.25
C PHE A 321 -22.26 6.78 -2.52
N ALA A 322 -21.45 7.57 -3.21
CA ALA A 322 -20.76 8.75 -2.67
C ALA A 322 -21.71 9.83 -2.11
N ASN A 323 -22.98 9.84 -2.53
CA ASN A 323 -23.99 10.79 -2.04
C ASN A 323 -24.75 10.33 -0.78
N GLY A 324 -24.33 9.24 -0.13
CA GLY A 324 -24.97 8.72 1.08
C GLY A 324 -26.07 7.67 0.84
N VAL A 325 -26.33 7.29 -0.41
CA VAL A 325 -27.28 6.20 -0.69
C VAL A 325 -26.66 4.86 -0.30
N VAL A 326 -27.25 4.19 0.69
CA VAL A 326 -26.79 2.90 1.20
C VAL A 326 -27.21 1.75 0.28
N TRP A 327 -26.28 0.85 -0.02
CA TRP A 327 -26.52 -0.38 -0.76
C TRP A 327 -26.63 -1.59 0.18
N ASP A 328 -27.86 -2.09 0.40
CA ASP A 328 -28.07 -3.35 1.12
C ASP A 328 -27.62 -4.54 0.25
N HIS A 329 -26.70 -5.37 0.73
CA HIS A 329 -26.25 -6.57 0.01
C HIS A 329 -27.40 -7.53 -0.37
N LYS A 330 -28.51 -7.54 0.39
CA LYS A 330 -29.71 -8.37 0.12
C LYS A 330 -30.68 -7.73 -0.86
N CYS A 331 -30.42 -6.52 -1.32
CA CYS A 331 -31.31 -5.81 -2.23
C CYS A 331 -31.50 -6.56 -3.55
N ALA A 332 -30.48 -7.31 -3.99
CA ALA A 332 -30.54 -8.09 -5.23
C ALA A 332 -31.51 -9.27 -5.11
N GLU A 333 -31.54 -9.92 -3.94
CA GLU A 333 -32.46 -11.03 -3.66
C GLU A 333 -33.91 -10.56 -3.52
N THR A 334 -34.09 -9.35 -2.99
CA THR A 334 -35.39 -8.75 -2.71
C THR A 334 -35.89 -7.83 -3.81
N ASN A 335 -35.12 -7.66 -4.88
CA ASN A 335 -35.36 -6.72 -5.98
C ASN A 335 -35.70 -5.30 -5.47
N SER A 336 -34.96 -4.86 -4.45
CA SER A 336 -35.12 -3.57 -3.77
C SER A 336 -33.86 -2.71 -3.83
N CYS A 337 -32.95 -3.00 -4.77
CA CYS A 337 -31.73 -2.21 -4.90
C CYS A 337 -32.05 -0.76 -5.21
N PRO A 338 -31.34 0.18 -4.56
CA PRO A 338 -31.51 1.58 -4.87
C PRO A 338 -31.14 1.83 -6.34
N GLU A 339 -31.77 2.84 -6.94
CA GLU A 339 -31.33 3.32 -8.25
C GLU A 339 -29.91 3.89 -8.11
N MET A 340 -29.08 3.61 -9.12
CA MET A 340 -27.74 4.20 -9.20
C MET A 340 -27.89 5.71 -9.36
N PRO A 341 -27.25 6.53 -8.50
CA PRO A 341 -27.23 7.98 -8.68
C PRO A 341 -26.62 8.39 -10.02
N ASP A 342 -26.91 9.62 -10.43
CA ASP A 342 -26.23 10.22 -11.57
C ASP A 342 -24.77 10.57 -11.21
N TRP A 343 -23.91 10.60 -12.22
CA TRP A 343 -22.55 11.15 -12.12
C TRP A 343 -22.57 12.55 -11.48
N PRO A 344 -21.63 12.89 -10.57
CA PRO A 344 -20.42 12.14 -10.22
C PRO A 344 -20.54 11.17 -9.03
N TYR A 345 -21.77 10.81 -8.61
CA TYR A 345 -21.99 9.99 -7.40
C TYR A 345 -22.30 8.51 -7.71
N ASP A 346 -22.07 8.07 -8.94
CA ASP A 346 -22.42 6.75 -9.44
C ASP A 346 -21.43 5.64 -9.01
N ASP A 347 -20.32 6.01 -8.38
CA ASP A 347 -19.33 5.05 -7.86
C ASP A 347 -19.82 4.37 -6.57
N ARG A 348 -19.72 3.04 -6.55
CA ARG A 348 -20.22 2.18 -5.46
C ARG A 348 -19.08 1.54 -4.71
N GLY A 349 -18.99 1.82 -3.42
CA GLY A 349 -17.92 1.34 -2.55
C GLY A 349 -18.19 1.64 -1.08
N PHE A 350 -17.12 1.68 -0.29
CA PHE A 350 -17.17 2.11 1.10
C PHE A 350 -17.01 3.64 1.18
N TRP A 351 -17.95 4.31 1.83
CA TRP A 351 -17.99 5.75 1.94
C TRP A 351 -18.14 6.18 3.39
N ALA A 352 -17.72 7.41 3.70
CA ALA A 352 -17.84 8.03 5.01
C ALA A 352 -18.29 9.48 4.90
N GLU A 353 -18.72 10.06 6.03
CA GLU A 353 -19.18 11.45 6.11
C GLU A 353 -18.07 12.45 5.77
N ASP A 354 -16.83 12.15 6.15
CA ASP A 354 -15.67 13.00 5.92
C ASP A 354 -14.37 12.18 5.86
N TYR A 355 -13.28 12.80 5.41
CA TYR A 355 -11.99 12.18 5.23
C TYR A 355 -10.85 13.09 5.66
N GLN A 356 -9.80 12.51 6.26
CA GLN A 356 -8.61 13.23 6.69
C GLN A 356 -7.35 12.58 6.14
N ALA A 357 -6.43 13.37 5.61
CA ALA A 357 -5.11 12.87 5.23
C ALA A 357 -4.27 12.67 6.50
N GLN A 358 -3.76 11.46 6.72
CA GLN A 358 -3.03 11.11 7.94
C GLN A 358 -1.77 10.29 7.67
N ILE A 359 -0.82 10.39 8.62
CA ILE A 359 0.22 9.39 8.85
C ILE A 359 -0.03 8.72 10.21
N ILE A 360 -0.03 7.39 10.25
CA ILE A 360 -0.10 6.60 11.49
C ILE A 360 1.24 5.93 11.79
N PHE A 361 1.58 5.81 13.08
CA PHE A 361 2.91 5.42 13.55
C PHE A 361 2.89 4.13 14.37
N TYR A 362 3.71 3.16 14.01
CA TYR A 362 3.90 1.89 14.70
C TYR A 362 5.29 1.76 15.31
N ASP A 363 5.36 1.12 16.48
CA ASP A 363 6.61 0.82 17.17
C ASP A 363 7.33 -0.34 16.46
N PRO A 364 8.50 -0.10 15.85
CA PRO A 364 9.22 -1.15 15.13
C PRO A 364 9.62 -2.34 16.03
N ALA A 365 9.83 -2.12 17.33
CA ALA A 365 10.15 -3.20 18.26
C ALA A 365 8.97 -4.16 18.46
N GLN A 366 7.73 -3.66 18.41
CA GLN A 366 6.54 -4.53 18.46
C GLN A 366 6.42 -5.39 17.19
N LEU A 367 6.77 -4.84 16.03
CA LEU A 367 6.76 -5.58 14.76
C LEU A 367 7.84 -6.69 14.75
N VAL A 368 9.02 -6.43 15.32
CA VAL A 368 10.03 -7.48 15.56
C VAL A 368 9.51 -8.54 16.53
N ALA A 369 8.83 -8.15 17.61
CA ALA A 369 8.23 -9.08 18.56
C ALA A 369 7.18 -9.98 17.90
N VAL A 370 6.38 -9.46 16.95
CA VAL A 370 5.47 -10.29 16.13
C VAL A 370 6.25 -11.30 15.29
N ALA A 371 7.28 -10.85 14.55
CA ALA A 371 8.10 -11.74 13.72
C ALA A 371 8.77 -12.87 14.53
N ASN A 372 9.07 -12.60 15.81
CA ASN A 372 9.65 -13.56 16.75
C ASN A 372 8.61 -14.44 17.48
N GLY A 373 7.31 -14.23 17.24
CA GLY A 373 6.22 -14.97 17.89
C GLY A 373 5.97 -14.60 19.35
N GLU A 374 6.41 -13.41 19.77
CA GLU A 374 6.23 -12.87 21.13
C GLU A 374 4.91 -12.08 21.25
N LEU A 375 4.43 -11.51 20.14
CA LEU A 375 3.14 -10.84 20.01
C LEU A 375 2.34 -11.46 18.85
N GLU A 376 1.01 -11.41 18.97
CA GLU A 376 0.13 -11.72 17.85
C GLU A 376 0.16 -10.59 16.81
N SER A 377 -0.04 -10.91 15.53
CA SER A 377 0.12 -9.94 14.43
C SER A 377 -0.88 -8.77 14.43
N TRP A 378 -1.95 -8.86 15.21
CA TRP A 378 -2.96 -7.79 15.39
C TRP A 378 -2.80 -7.02 16.70
N GLN A 379 -1.82 -7.37 17.55
CA GLN A 379 -1.59 -6.68 18.81
C GLN A 379 -0.90 -5.32 18.69
N PRO A 380 0.07 -5.10 17.77
CA PRO A 380 0.61 -3.78 17.57
C PRO A 380 -0.51 -2.80 17.17
N GLN A 381 -0.44 -1.59 17.71
CA GLN A 381 -1.41 -0.53 17.44
C GLN A 381 -0.65 0.75 17.12
N PRO A 382 -1.24 1.66 16.32
CA PRO A 382 -0.65 2.98 16.13
C PRO A 382 -0.46 3.68 17.48
N TYR A 383 0.72 4.20 17.77
CA TYR A 383 0.99 4.97 18.99
C TYR A 383 0.79 6.48 18.81
N ALA A 384 0.81 6.96 17.55
CA ALA A 384 0.61 8.36 17.21
C ALA A 384 -0.01 8.50 15.81
N THR A 385 -0.50 9.71 15.53
CA THR A 385 -1.04 10.12 14.23
C THR A 385 -0.61 11.55 13.94
N LEU A 386 -0.26 11.83 12.69
CA LEU A 386 -0.01 13.17 12.17
C LEU A 386 -1.08 13.52 11.14
N ASP A 387 -1.80 14.62 11.37
CA ASP A 387 -2.75 15.19 10.41
C ASP A 387 -2.00 16.00 9.35
N LEU A 388 -2.21 15.66 8.07
CA LEU A 388 -1.56 16.31 6.94
C LEU A 388 -2.39 17.45 6.32
N THR A 389 -3.64 17.63 6.75
CA THR A 389 -4.62 18.52 6.12
C THR A 389 -4.10 19.94 5.90
N GLU A 390 -3.39 20.50 6.88
CA GLU A 390 -2.86 21.87 6.79
C GLU A 390 -1.76 22.04 5.72
N TYR A 391 -1.12 20.94 5.28
CA TYR A 391 -0.02 20.94 4.32
C TYR A 391 -0.49 20.76 2.87
N LEU A 392 -1.64 20.12 2.65
CA LEU A 392 -2.16 19.82 1.31
C LEU A 392 -2.69 21.05 0.57
N PHE A 393 -2.67 21.02 -0.76
CA PHE A 393 -3.24 22.05 -1.64
C PHE A 393 -4.74 21.86 -1.82
N ASP A 394 -5.19 20.61 -1.90
CA ASP A 394 -6.59 20.21 -2.10
C ASP A 394 -6.93 19.03 -1.17
N PRO A 395 -7.19 19.30 0.13
CA PRO A 395 -7.43 18.28 1.15
C PRO A 395 -8.85 17.68 1.12
N GLU A 396 -9.63 17.90 0.07
CA GLU A 396 -11.00 17.42 -0.05
C GLU A 396 -11.14 16.34 -1.14
N LEU A 397 -12.19 15.53 -1.04
CA LEU A 397 -12.56 14.63 -2.13
C LEU A 397 -13.12 15.45 -3.29
N ASN A 398 -12.87 14.98 -4.51
CA ASN A 398 -13.43 15.55 -5.72
C ASN A 398 -13.98 14.45 -6.63
N PHE A 399 -15.30 14.24 -6.54
CA PHE A 399 -15.97 13.15 -7.25
C PHE A 399 -15.95 13.33 -8.78
N GLU A 400 -15.96 14.57 -9.29
CA GLU A 400 -15.90 14.82 -10.73
C GLU A 400 -14.55 14.39 -11.34
N ASN A 401 -13.48 14.48 -10.55
CA ASN A 401 -12.13 14.08 -10.94
C ASN A 401 -11.74 12.70 -10.40
N TYR A 402 -12.68 11.93 -9.83
CA TYR A 402 -12.42 10.63 -9.19
C TYR A 402 -11.35 10.68 -8.07
N LYS A 403 -11.19 11.83 -7.42
CA LYS A 403 -10.30 12.00 -6.26
C LYS A 403 -10.98 11.44 -5.02
N ARG A 404 -10.76 10.14 -4.77
CA ARG A 404 -11.20 9.42 -3.58
C ARG A 404 -10.14 9.33 -2.49
N ASP A 405 -8.88 9.51 -2.87
CA ASP A 405 -7.73 9.44 -1.98
C ASP A 405 -6.99 10.76 -1.99
N LEU A 406 -6.70 11.29 -0.81
CA LEU A 406 -6.02 12.57 -0.62
C LEU A 406 -4.50 12.42 -0.78
N VAL A 407 -3.96 11.34 -0.22
CA VAL A 407 -2.52 11.03 -0.24
C VAL A 407 -2.25 9.65 -0.81
N GLY A 408 -1.13 9.52 -1.51
CA GLY A 408 -0.66 8.29 -2.13
C GLY A 408 0.56 7.69 -1.44
N ALA A 409 1.42 7.05 -2.23
CA ALA A 409 2.64 6.42 -1.79
C ALA A 409 3.64 7.42 -1.16
N ILE A 410 4.56 6.86 -0.37
CA ILE A 410 5.61 7.61 0.32
C ILE A 410 6.97 6.96 0.06
N ALA A 411 8.03 7.75 0.13
CA ALA A 411 9.41 7.28 0.07
C ALA A 411 10.24 7.93 1.17
N PHE A 412 11.26 7.22 1.66
CA PHE A 412 12.15 7.73 2.70
C PHE A 412 13.59 7.72 2.22
N ASP A 413 14.24 8.89 2.28
CA ASP A 413 15.67 9.06 2.13
C ASP A 413 16.30 8.98 3.52
N ARG A 414 16.91 7.84 3.80
CA ARG A 414 17.50 7.53 5.10
C ARG A 414 18.74 8.37 5.41
N GLU A 415 19.56 8.66 4.41
CA GLU A 415 20.82 9.39 4.57
C GLU A 415 20.56 10.85 4.99
N HIS A 416 19.52 11.46 4.42
CA HIS A 416 19.17 12.86 4.71
C HIS A 416 17.98 13.00 5.68
N SER A 417 17.38 11.88 6.11
CA SER A 417 16.18 11.82 6.94
C SER A 417 15.00 12.59 6.32
N LEU A 418 14.78 12.42 5.02
CA LEU A 418 13.69 13.09 4.28
C LEU A 418 12.57 12.11 3.97
N LEU A 419 11.33 12.51 4.29
CA LEU A 419 10.12 11.80 3.90
C LEU A 419 9.45 12.53 2.74
N TYR A 420 9.22 11.82 1.65
CA TYR A 420 8.47 12.28 0.48
C TYR A 420 7.07 11.67 0.53
N VAL A 421 6.03 12.51 0.44
CA VAL A 421 4.62 12.07 0.45
C VAL A 421 3.91 12.63 -0.77
N ILE A 422 3.24 11.75 -1.52
CA ILE A 422 2.41 12.16 -2.65
C ILE A 422 1.07 12.72 -2.14
N GLU A 423 0.75 13.95 -2.51
CA GLU A 423 -0.64 14.44 -2.53
C GLU A 423 -1.23 14.20 -3.93
N ARG A 424 -2.36 13.49 -3.99
CA ARG A 424 -2.97 13.11 -5.26
C ARG A 424 -3.80 14.24 -5.83
N LEU A 425 -3.76 14.38 -7.16
CA LEU A 425 -4.67 15.25 -7.92
C LEU A 425 -4.68 16.70 -7.38
N ALA A 426 -3.49 17.21 -7.08
CA ALA A 426 -3.26 18.53 -6.49
C ALA A 426 -2.81 19.58 -7.53
N ASP A 427 -2.31 19.12 -8.68
CA ASP A 427 -1.85 19.94 -9.80
C ASP A 427 -2.61 19.51 -11.07
N GLU A 428 -3.86 19.96 -11.16
CA GLU A 428 -4.86 19.44 -12.10
C GLU A 428 -5.07 17.92 -11.90
N TYR A 429 -4.77 17.10 -12.91
CA TYR A 429 -4.79 15.65 -12.79
C TYR A 429 -3.48 15.07 -12.26
N LYS A 430 -2.41 15.87 -12.10
CA LYS A 430 -1.13 15.40 -11.55
C LYS A 430 -1.12 15.50 -10.03
N SER A 431 -0.22 14.72 -9.45
CA SER A 431 0.12 14.77 -8.05
C SER A 431 1.26 15.76 -7.78
N VAL A 432 1.42 16.16 -6.50
CA VAL A 432 2.60 16.89 -6.02
C VAL A 432 3.29 16.10 -4.92
N ILE A 433 4.56 16.41 -4.65
CA ILE A 433 5.34 15.73 -3.61
C ILE A 433 5.66 16.71 -2.50
N HIS A 434 5.16 16.41 -1.30
CA HIS A 434 5.47 17.10 -0.07
C HIS A 434 6.68 16.46 0.59
N VAL A 435 7.50 17.28 1.25
CA VAL A 435 8.74 16.83 1.88
C VAL A 435 8.83 17.30 3.33
N TRP A 436 9.11 16.36 4.22
CA TRP A 436 9.45 16.63 5.62
C TRP A 436 10.86 16.16 5.90
N LYS A 437 11.55 16.86 6.80
CA LYS A 437 12.73 16.35 7.49
C LYS A 437 12.32 15.76 8.81
N ILE A 438 12.86 14.59 9.12
CA ILE A 438 12.73 13.99 10.45
C ILE A 438 13.91 14.48 11.29
N VAL A 439 13.62 15.26 12.33
CA VAL A 439 14.62 15.79 13.27
C VAL A 439 14.69 14.94 14.53
N GLU A 440 15.87 14.83 15.14
CA GLU A 440 16.13 14.05 16.36
C GLU A 440 15.50 14.65 17.62
#